data_AF-A0A545B5P1-F1
#
_entry.id   AF-A0A545B5P1-F1
#
_cell.length_a   1.000
_cell.length_b   1.000
_cell.length_c   1.000
_cell.angle_alpha   90.00
_cell.angle_beta   90.00
_cell.angle_gamma   90.00
#
_symmetry.space_group_name_H-M   'P 1'
#
loop_
_entity.id
_entity.type
_entity.pdbx_description
1 polymer ?
#
loop_
_entity_poly.entity_id
_entity_poly.type
_entity_poly.pdbx_seq_one_letter_code
_entity_poly.pdbx_strand_id
1 'polypeptide(L)'
;MQLIIATERFADIALRPIPGGFEAVLAGDALKRLVEASFGGASIELWDEKGPAQRLNVTDIRMAGRTTCVTLMSSGEYTLH
;
A
#
# COMPACT_ATOMS: atom_id res chain seq x y z
N MET A 1 -9.86 -0.20 7.47
CA MET A 1 -8.95 -0.57 6.37
C MET A 1 -7.55 -0.58 6.94
N GLN A 2 -6.77 -1.62 6.69
CA GLN A 2 -5.40 -1.75 7.18
C GLN A 2 -4.48 -2.07 6.01
N LEU A 3 -3.32 -1.41 5.95
CA LEU A 3 -2.29 -1.70 4.97
C LEU A 3 -1.34 -2.74 5.57
N ILE A 4 -1.16 -3.87 4.89
CA ILE A 4 -0.18 -4.89 5.25
C ILE A 4 0.97 -4.82 4.25
N ILE A 5 2.18 -4.69 4.76
CA ILE A 5 3.41 -4.65 3.95
C ILE A 5 4.29 -5.81 4.40
N ALA A 6 4.51 -6.77 3.51
CA ALA A 6 5.12 -8.06 3.83
C ALA A 6 4.37 -8.79 4.96
N THR A 7 4.84 -8.67 6.20
CA THR A 7 4.23 -9.28 7.40
C THR A 7 3.81 -8.25 8.45
N GLU A 8 4.03 -6.96 8.18
CA GLU A 8 3.76 -5.87 9.14
C GLU A 8 2.44 -5.18 8.82
N ARG A 9 1.66 -4.87 9.86
CA ARG A 9 0.35 -4.23 9.75
C ARG A 9 0.44 -2.76 10.13
N PHE A 10 -0.16 -1.92 9.29
CA PHE A 10 -0.26 -0.49 9.51
C PHE A 10 -1.73 -0.06 9.44
N ALA A 11 -2.35 0.11 10.60
CA ALA A 11 -3.78 0.43 10.73
C ALA A 11 -4.10 1.93 10.57
N ASP A 12 -3.17 2.82 10.95
CA ASP A 12 -3.41 4.25 11.03
C ASP A 12 -2.92 5.04 9.81
N ILE A 13 -2.88 4.39 8.64
CA ILE A 13 -2.45 5.04 7.40
C ILE A 13 -3.64 5.71 6.73
N ALA A 14 -3.52 7.01 6.52
CA ALA A 14 -4.48 7.75 5.72
C ALA A 14 -4.43 7.28 4.26
N LEU A 15 -5.48 6.56 3.85
CA LEU A 15 -5.67 6.05 2.49
C LEU A 15 -6.81 6.81 1.81
N ARG A 16 -6.52 7.43 0.68
CA ARG A 16 -7.50 8.07 -0.19
C ARG A 16 -7.78 7.17 -1.39
N PRO A 17 -9.01 6.72 -1.62
CA PRO A 17 -9.33 5.95 -2.82
C PRO A 17 -9.16 6.82 -4.08
N ILE A 18 -8.61 6.23 -5.13
CA ILE A 18 -8.49 6.79 -6.48
C ILE A 18 -8.96 5.75 -7.50
N PRO A 19 -9.22 6.13 -8.78
CA PRO A 19 -9.55 5.15 -9.80
C PRO A 19 -8.48 4.06 -9.91
N GLY A 20 -8.86 2.81 -9.60
CA GLY A 20 -7.98 1.65 -9.69
C GLY A 20 -7.04 1.42 -8.50
N GLY A 21 -7.10 2.21 -7.43
CA GLY A 21 -6.16 2.09 -6.32
C GLY A 21 -6.36 3.09 -5.18
N PHE A 22 -5.26 3.42 -4.50
CA PHE A 22 -5.22 4.30 -3.33
C PHE A 22 -4.00 5.22 -3.38
N GLU A 23 -4.17 6.45 -2.89
CA GLU A 23 -3.06 7.29 -2.48
C GLU A 23 -2.88 7.18 -0.97
N ALA A 24 -1.64 6.99 -0.52
CA ALA A 24 -1.26 6.94 0.88
C ALA A 24 -0.26 8.04 1.19
N VAL A 25 -0.37 8.67 2.37
CA VAL A 25 0.72 9.48 2.91
C VAL A 25 1.47 8.64 3.92
N LEU A 26 2.74 8.37 3.63
CA LEU A 26 3.59 7.49 4.44
C LEU A 26 4.79 8.26 5.00
N ALA A 27 5.23 7.86 6.19
CA ALA A 27 6.44 8.37 6.83
C ALA A 27 7.05 7.29 7.73
N GLY A 28 8.30 7.50 8.13
CA GLY A 28 9.00 6.64 9.07
C GLY A 28 9.07 5.18 8.62
N ASP A 29 8.82 4.26 9.54
CA ASP A 29 8.94 2.82 9.31
C ASP A 29 7.99 2.31 8.23
N ALA A 30 6.76 2.82 8.17
CA ALA A 30 5.79 2.42 7.14
C ALA A 30 6.31 2.73 5.72
N LEU A 31 6.90 3.91 5.52
CA LEU A 31 7.50 4.27 4.24
C LEU A 31 8.72 3.41 3.92
N LYS A 32 9.60 3.19 4.91
CA LYS A 32 10.79 2.36 4.75
C LYS A 32 10.41 0.94 4.34
N ARG A 33 9.46 0.32 5.04
CA ARG A 33 8.95 -1.02 4.72
C ARG A 33 8.31 -1.09 3.35
N LEU A 34 7.54 -0.09 2.97
CA LEU A 34 6.93 -0.05 1.64
C LEU A 34 8.01 -0.05 0.54
N VAL A 35 9.05 0.77 0.69
CA VAL A 35 10.15 0.84 -0.28
C VAL A 35 10.89 -0.50 -0.33
N GLU A 36 11.24 -1.08 0.82
CA GLU A 36 11.87 -2.41 0.89
C GLU A 36 11.00 -3.48 0.21
N ALA A 37 9.69 -3.50 0.46
CA ALA A 37 8.78 -4.45 -0.16
C ALA A 37 8.68 -4.29 -1.68
N SER A 38 8.66 -3.04 -2.16
CA SER A 38 8.53 -2.71 -3.58
C SER A 38 9.73 -3.18 -4.40
N PHE A 39 10.94 -3.11 -3.84
CA PHE A 39 12.17 -3.56 -4.52
C PHE A 39 12.56 -5.01 -4.18
N GLY A 40 12.13 -5.52 -3.02
CA GLY A 40 12.43 -6.87 -2.54
C GLY A 40 11.43 -7.94 -3.00
N GLY A 41 10.36 -7.56 -3.71
CA GLY A 41 9.35 -8.50 -4.21
C GLY A 41 8.36 -8.99 -3.14
N ALA A 42 8.27 -8.30 -2.00
CA ALA A 42 7.29 -8.63 -0.97
C ALA A 42 5.89 -8.11 -1.33
N SER A 43 4.85 -8.70 -0.76
CA SER A 43 3.46 -8.28 -1.01
C SER A 43 3.10 -6.99 -0.29
N ILE A 44 2.24 -6.20 -0.92
CA ILE A 44 1.57 -5.05 -0.33
C ILE A 44 0.08 -5.32 -0.51
N GLU A 45 -0.66 -5.32 0.60
CA GLU A 45 -2.06 -5.74 0.63
C GLU A 45 -2.90 -4.75 1.42
N LEU A 46 -4.07 -4.43 0.91
CA LEU A 46 -5.09 -3.70 1.64
C LEU A 46 -6.16 -4.67 2.12
N TRP A 47 -6.38 -4.67 3.43
CA TRP A 47 -7.43 -5.46 4.05
C TRP A 47 -8.54 -4.53 4.55
N ASP A 48 -9.77 -4.84 4.18
CA ASP A 48 -10.96 -4.20 4.73
C ASP A 48 -11.87 -5.25 5.40
N GLU A 49 -12.90 -4.78 6.12
CA GLU A 49 -13.82 -5.67 6.83
C GLU A 49 -14.85 -6.33 5.91
N LYS A 50 -14.86 -5.98 4.61
CA LYS A 50 -15.96 -6.23 3.69
C LYS A 50 -15.59 -7.17 2.53
N GLY A 51 -14.32 -7.55 2.38
CA GLY A 51 -13.88 -8.36 1.26
C GLY A 51 -12.52 -9.03 1.44
N PRO A 52 -12.08 -9.78 0.42
CA PRO A 52 -10.75 -10.36 0.39
C PRO A 52 -9.69 -9.25 0.32
N ALA A 53 -8.48 -9.57 0.77
CA ALA A 53 -7.34 -8.67 0.69
C ALA A 53 -7.06 -8.26 -0.76
N GLN A 54 -6.96 -6.96 -1.01
CA GLN A 54 -6.59 -6.42 -2.31
C GLN A 54 -5.07 -6.29 -2.39
N ARG A 55 -4.45 -6.97 -3.35
CA ARG A 55 -3.03 -6.80 -3.63
C ARG A 55 -2.78 -5.50 -4.41
N LEU A 56 -1.77 -4.77 -3.98
CA LEU A 56 -1.40 -3.46 -4.50
C LEU A 56 0.05 -3.45 -4.95
N ASN A 57 0.34 -2.63 -5.96
CA ASN A 57 1.68 -2.30 -6.40
C ASN A 57 1.93 -0.80 -6.23
N VAL A 58 3.14 -0.44 -5.81
CA VAL A 58 3.59 0.95 -5.86
C VAL A 58 3.83 1.33 -7.32
N THR A 59 3.20 2.41 -7.76
CA THR A 59 3.33 2.92 -9.14
C THR A 59 3.92 4.31 -9.21
N ASP A 60 3.81 5.07 -8.13
CA ASP A 60 4.39 6.42 -8.03
C ASP A 60 4.74 6.73 -6.56
N ILE A 61 5.85 7.45 -6.36
CA ILE A 61 6.27 7.98 -5.07
C ILE A 61 6.66 9.44 -5.29
N ARG A 62 5.91 10.35 -4.67
CA ARG A 62 6.16 11.79 -4.68
C ARG A 62 6.56 12.28 -3.30
N MET A 63 7.74 12.88 -3.21
CA MET A 63 8.26 13.48 -1.98
C MET A 63 8.16 15.00 -2.07
N ALA A 64 7.50 15.61 -1.09
CA ALA A 64 7.37 17.06 -0.95
C ALA A 64 7.72 17.47 0.49
N GLY A 65 8.97 17.88 0.71
CA GLY A 65 9.48 18.22 2.04
C GLY A 65 9.43 17.01 3.00
N ARG A 66 8.58 17.10 4.04
CA ARG A 66 8.41 16.03 5.05
C ARG A 66 7.29 15.05 4.74
N THR A 67 6.63 15.21 3.59
CA THR A 67 5.48 14.41 3.19
C THR A 67 5.86 13.52 2.02
N THR A 68 5.62 12.21 2.14
CA THR A 68 5.76 11.27 1.02
C THR A 68 4.39 10.73 0.67
N CYS A 69 3.93 11.05 -0.53
CA CYS A 69 2.71 10.52 -1.11
C CYS A 69 3.06 9.34 -2.00
N VAL A 70 2.36 8.23 -1.83
CA VAL A 70 2.55 7.01 -2.61
C VAL A 70 1.25 6.65 -3.30
N THR A 71 1.35 6.32 -4.58
CA THR A 71 0.24 5.78 -5.36
C THR A 71 0.34 4.26 -5.41
N LEU A 72 -0.67 3.59 -4.87
CA LEU A 72 -0.83 2.15 -4.80
C LEU A 72 -1.93 1.72 -5.75
N MET A 73 -1.60 0.99 -6.81
CA MET A 73 -2.58 0.53 -7.80
C MET A 73 -2.87 -0.95 -7.61
N SER A 74 -4.12 -1.35 -7.84
CA SER A 74 -4.50 -2.76 -7.85
C SER A 74 -3.63 -3.52 -8.83
N SER A 75 -3.00 -4.60 -8.38
CA SER A 75 -2.15 -5.43 -9.24
C SER A 75 -2.93 -6.36 -10.18
N GLY A 76 -4.25 -6.20 -10.26
CA GLY A 76 -5.18 -7.19 -10.83
C GLY A 76 -5.62 -8.21 -9.78
N GLU A 77 -6.79 -8.81 -9.97
CA GLU A 77 -7.34 -9.81 -9.05
C GLU A 77 -6.52 -11.10 -9.08
N TYR A 78 -6.18 -11.59 -7.89
CA TYR A 78 -5.84 -13.00 -7.71
C TYR A 78 -7.13 -13.71 -7.32
N THR A 79 -7.72 -14.51 -8.21
CA THR A 79 -8.68 -15.53 -7.79
C THR A 79 -7.87 -16.56 -7.01
N LEU A 80 -8.03 -16.58 -5.69
CA LEU A 80 -7.60 -17.72 -4.87
C LEU A 80 -8.44 -18.92 -5.33
N HIS A 81 -7.83 -19.79 -6.13
CA HIS A 81 -8.33 -21.12 -6.46
C HIS A 81 -7.96 -22.11 -5.36
#